data_AF-A0A7C0XJ36-F1
#
_entry.id   AF-A0A7C0XJ36-F1
#
_cell.length_a   1.000
_cell.length_b   1.000
_cell.length_c   1.000
_cell.angle_alpha   90.00
_cell.angle_beta   90.00
_cell.angle_gamma   90.00
#
_symmetry.space_group_name_H-M   'P 1'
#
loop_
_entity.id
_entity.type
_entity.pdbx_description
1 polymer ?
#
loop_
_entity_poly.entity_id
_entity_poly.type
_entity_poly.pdbx_seq_one_letter_code
_entity_poly.pdbx_strand_id
1 'polypeptide(L)'
;MKKFLLPTICIVLLFAVPLVATAEAVVYVDVAGGKGYIEKIAGSTELFGGGDYVGIRFMRRAPGKTAYIEDAMFAVIWGTENQSEPNSIVIYSEITRYLGAGKVYDKNGGLVANRYPIRVKTIWVQKLEDIFEYYDADNDEICDYSRDYTGLHYSDYLWHEPVYKKVSLHTAWTRSPVNETLDPEGKHGSWTFSLTAENLSYADIGLTNTTGDGILNRLTFTFHLEAQLVNITAAVPLFNITVDAANDYQVIDSNKIETKEFNGTRVDYGVKYDHEILGWDFDAKNPNPRLLL
;
A
#
# COMPACT_ATOMS: atom_id res chain seq x y z
N MET A 1 13.47 48.68 -24.57
CA MET A 1 12.83 47.95 -25.69
C MET A 1 13.87 47.09 -26.40
N LYS A 2 14.00 45.83 -26.03
CA LYS A 2 14.60 44.78 -26.85
C LYS A 2 13.88 43.48 -26.51
N LYS A 3 12.87 43.17 -27.33
CA LYS A 3 12.24 41.86 -27.43
C LYS A 3 13.20 41.00 -28.24
N PHE A 4 13.66 39.89 -27.67
CA PHE A 4 14.19 38.77 -28.43
C PHE A 4 13.25 37.60 -28.22
N LEU A 5 12.70 37.12 -29.33
CA LEU A 5 12.00 35.85 -29.46
C LEU A 5 12.96 34.70 -29.17
N LEU A 6 12.43 33.65 -28.52
CA LEU A 6 12.77 32.28 -28.87
C LEU A 6 11.45 31.50 -29.07
N PRO A 7 11.27 30.85 -30.23
CA PRO A 7 10.06 30.12 -30.59
C PRO A 7 10.12 28.65 -30.15
N THR A 8 8.93 28.09 -29.96
CA THR A 8 8.49 26.71 -30.28
C THR A 8 9.48 25.56 -30.10
N ILE A 9 9.15 24.63 -29.19
CA ILE A 9 9.05 23.18 -29.47
C ILE A 9 8.06 22.58 -28.45
N CYS A 10 7.02 21.92 -28.96
CA CYS A 10 6.14 21.06 -28.19
C CYS A 10 6.92 19.92 -27.56
N ILE A 11 6.76 19.71 -26.26
CA ILE A 11 6.87 18.37 -25.68
C ILE A 11 5.58 18.12 -24.89
N VAL A 12 4.77 17.23 -25.45
CA VAL A 12 3.77 16.46 -24.71
C VAL A 12 4.53 15.64 -23.67
N LEU A 13 4.31 15.92 -22.40
CA LEU A 13 4.65 15.05 -21.26
C LEU A 13 3.33 14.85 -20.52
N LEU A 14 2.48 13.89 -20.91
CA LEU A 14 2.57 12.49 -20.47
C LEU A 14 2.98 12.40 -19.00
N PHE A 15 2.09 12.81 -18.09
CA PHE A 15 2.06 12.19 -16.78
C PHE A 15 1.31 10.87 -16.90
N ALA A 16 1.97 9.94 -17.60
CA ALA A 16 1.92 8.56 -17.16
C ALA A 16 2.32 8.59 -15.69
N VAL A 17 1.42 8.14 -14.82
CA VAL A 17 1.74 7.77 -13.44
C VAL A 17 3.08 7.04 -13.53
N PRO A 18 4.13 7.47 -12.82
CA PRO A 18 5.38 6.75 -12.86
C PRO A 18 5.03 5.34 -12.40
N LEU A 19 5.07 4.40 -13.35
CA LEU A 19 5.41 3.03 -13.08
C LEU A 19 6.68 3.17 -12.27
N VAL A 20 6.55 3.08 -10.95
CA VAL A 20 7.70 3.16 -10.07
C VAL A 20 8.51 1.95 -10.48
N ALA A 21 9.50 2.16 -11.33
CA ALA A 21 10.60 1.25 -11.54
C ALA A 21 11.39 1.28 -10.23
N THR A 22 10.80 0.69 -9.17
CA THR A 22 11.55 0.26 -8.02
C THR A 22 12.56 -0.71 -8.59
N ALA A 23 13.85 -0.46 -8.38
CA ALA A 23 14.87 -1.47 -8.57
C ALA A 23 14.32 -2.78 -8.00
N GLU A 24 14.05 -3.75 -8.89
CA GLU A 24 13.37 -4.99 -8.51
C GLU A 24 14.33 -5.78 -7.63
N ALA A 25 14.21 -5.60 -6.32
CA ALA A 25 14.83 -6.48 -5.36
C ALA A 25 14.05 -7.80 -5.37
N VAL A 26 14.67 -8.80 -6.00
CA VAL A 26 14.06 -10.08 -6.38
C VAL A 26 13.80 -10.96 -5.16
N VAL A 27 12.77 -11.78 -5.23
CA VAL A 27 12.42 -12.78 -4.22
C VAL A 27 13.11 -14.11 -4.57
N TYR A 28 14.01 -14.60 -3.71
CA TYR A 28 14.85 -15.77 -4.00
C TYR A 28 14.41 -17.02 -3.25
N VAL A 29 14.06 -18.07 -3.99
CA VAL A 29 13.95 -19.43 -3.46
C VAL A 29 14.23 -20.47 -4.54
N ASP A 30 15.32 -21.23 -4.39
CA ASP A 30 15.59 -22.43 -5.18
C ASP A 30 14.50 -23.47 -4.86
N VAL A 31 13.54 -23.66 -5.76
CA VAL A 31 12.54 -24.73 -5.65
C VAL A 31 12.49 -25.48 -6.98
N ALA A 32 13.14 -26.65 -7.01
CA ALA A 32 12.74 -27.69 -7.94
C ALA A 32 11.24 -27.99 -7.68
N GLY A 33 10.36 -27.43 -8.53
CA GLY A 33 8.91 -27.58 -8.44
C GLY A 33 8.16 -26.55 -7.60
N GLY A 34 8.60 -25.28 -7.55
CA GLY A 34 7.92 -24.11 -6.94
C GLY A 34 6.46 -24.30 -6.51
N LYS A 35 6.25 -24.80 -5.28
CA LYS A 35 4.91 -24.93 -4.68
C LYS A 35 4.66 -23.70 -3.82
N GLY A 36 4.36 -22.58 -4.46
CA GLY A 36 3.71 -21.44 -3.82
C GLY A 36 2.26 -21.37 -4.29
N TYR A 37 1.40 -20.73 -3.51
CA TYR A 37 0.01 -20.52 -3.88
C TYR A 37 -0.47 -19.18 -3.34
N ILE A 38 -1.51 -18.65 -3.99
CA ILE A 38 -2.22 -17.46 -3.53
C ILE A 38 -3.46 -17.91 -2.74
N GLU A 39 -3.73 -17.27 -1.61
CA GLU A 39 -4.97 -17.47 -0.85
C GLU A 39 -5.64 -16.15 -0.50
N LYS A 40 -6.97 -16.14 -0.61
CA LYS A 40 -7.81 -15.09 -0.01
C LYS A 40 -8.05 -15.44 1.45
N ILE A 41 -7.91 -14.43 2.30
CA ILE A 41 -8.23 -14.48 3.72
C ILE A 41 -9.19 -13.34 4.07
N ALA A 42 -9.96 -13.54 5.14
CA ALA A 42 -10.78 -12.51 5.72
C ALA A 42 -10.94 -12.77 7.22
N GLY A 43 -11.19 -11.71 7.98
CA GLY A 43 -11.40 -11.78 9.42
C GLY A 43 -11.34 -10.39 10.03
N SER A 44 -11.01 -10.32 11.32
CA SER A 44 -10.81 -9.06 12.04
C SER A 44 -9.36 -8.93 12.51
N THR A 45 -8.90 -7.70 12.72
CA THR A 45 -7.53 -7.37 13.13
C THR A 45 -7.53 -6.21 14.12
N GLU A 46 -6.43 -6.05 14.86
CA GLU A 46 -6.14 -4.88 15.73
C GLU A 46 -5.11 -3.93 15.07
N LEU A 47 -4.57 -4.30 13.91
CA LEU A 47 -3.60 -3.48 13.20
C LEU A 47 -4.25 -2.16 12.74
N PHE A 48 -3.49 -1.07 12.85
CA PHE A 48 -3.85 0.26 12.35
C PHE A 48 -5.16 0.85 12.91
N GLY A 49 -5.57 0.49 14.12
CA GLY A 49 -6.86 0.88 14.71
C GLY A 49 -7.94 -0.19 14.59
N GLY A 50 -7.60 -1.32 13.97
CA GLY A 50 -8.41 -2.51 13.89
C GLY A 50 -9.59 -2.42 12.93
N GLY A 51 -10.43 -3.45 12.95
CA GLY A 51 -11.59 -3.61 12.08
C GLY A 51 -11.60 -4.94 11.35
N ASP A 52 -12.51 -5.05 10.37
CA ASP A 52 -12.56 -6.21 9.50
C ASP A 52 -11.65 -6.03 8.29
N TYR A 53 -11.22 -7.14 7.68
CA TYR A 53 -10.35 -7.11 6.52
C TYR A 53 -10.65 -8.20 5.49
N VAL A 54 -10.30 -7.91 4.25
CA VAL A 54 -10.06 -8.88 3.18
C VAL A 54 -8.61 -8.75 2.78
N GLY A 55 -7.90 -9.87 2.71
CA GLY A 55 -6.50 -9.90 2.30
C GLY A 55 -6.20 -11.01 1.32
N ILE A 56 -5.14 -10.81 0.55
CA ILE A 56 -4.56 -11.78 -0.37
C ILE A 56 -3.15 -12.07 0.14
N ARG A 57 -2.88 -13.33 0.47
CA ARG A 57 -1.55 -13.78 0.91
C ARG A 57 -0.90 -14.60 -0.17
N PHE A 58 0.40 -14.38 -0.31
CA PHE A 58 1.27 -15.26 -1.06
C PHE A 58 2.02 -16.19 -0.11
N MET A 59 1.71 -17.47 -0.21
CA MET A 59 2.30 -18.53 0.60
C MET A 59 3.32 -19.28 -0.24
N ARG A 60 4.56 -19.37 0.24
CA ARG A 60 5.59 -20.17 -0.41
C ARG A 60 6.07 -21.30 0.48
N ARG A 61 6.46 -22.42 -0.12
CA ARG A 61 7.16 -23.47 0.62
C ARG A 61 8.62 -23.08 0.83
N ALA A 62 9.09 -23.10 2.08
CA ALA A 62 10.50 -22.85 2.36
C ALA A 62 11.37 -24.05 1.92
N PRO A 63 12.59 -23.83 1.36
CA PRO A 63 13.48 -24.90 0.93
C PRO A 63 13.76 -25.89 2.07
N GLY A 64 13.62 -27.18 1.78
CA GLY A 64 13.86 -28.23 2.76
C GLY A 64 12.86 -28.26 3.93
N LYS A 65 11.79 -27.45 3.90
CA LYS A 65 10.73 -27.44 4.91
C LYS A 65 9.41 -27.96 4.35
N THR A 66 8.59 -28.50 5.22
CA THR A 66 7.20 -28.90 4.91
C THR A 66 6.22 -27.75 5.05
N ALA A 67 6.54 -26.75 5.87
CA ALA A 67 5.70 -25.59 6.14
C ALA A 67 5.76 -24.55 5.00
N TYR A 68 4.62 -23.89 4.79
CA TYR A 68 4.51 -22.67 4.00
C TYR A 68 4.79 -21.46 4.86
N ILE A 69 5.36 -20.42 4.26
CA ILE A 69 5.60 -19.12 4.89
C ILE A 69 5.03 -18.03 4.01
N GLU A 70 4.53 -16.98 4.63
CA GLU A 70 4.03 -15.79 3.94
C GLU A 70 5.21 -14.95 3.43
N ASP A 71 5.24 -14.74 2.12
CA ASP A 71 6.24 -13.88 1.49
C ASP A 71 5.67 -12.48 1.19
N ALA A 72 4.37 -12.38 0.92
CA ALA A 72 3.70 -11.12 0.74
C ALA A 72 2.24 -11.19 1.19
N MET A 73 1.71 -10.04 1.55
CA MET A 73 0.30 -9.85 1.83
C MET A 73 -0.14 -8.50 1.28
N PHE A 74 -1.34 -8.47 0.75
CA PHE A 74 -2.08 -7.25 0.53
C PHE A 74 -3.41 -7.34 1.29
N ALA A 75 -3.89 -6.24 1.88
CA ALA A 75 -5.19 -6.23 2.54
C ALA A 75 -5.85 -4.85 2.50
N VAL A 76 -7.17 -4.86 2.52
CA VAL A 76 -8.01 -3.70 2.85
C VAL A 76 -8.63 -3.97 4.20
N ILE A 77 -8.46 -3.03 5.12
CA ILE A 77 -8.97 -3.06 6.49
C ILE A 77 -9.96 -1.89 6.64
N TRP A 78 -11.08 -2.09 7.32
CA TRP A 78 -12.10 -1.04 7.49
C TRP A 78 -12.81 -1.12 8.84
N GLY A 79 -13.32 0.03 9.29
CA GLY A 79 -14.15 0.14 10.48
C GLY A 79 -15.51 -0.53 10.32
N THR A 80 -16.00 -1.15 11.39
CA THR A 80 -17.32 -1.80 11.44
C THR A 80 -18.21 -1.20 12.52
N GLU A 81 -19.51 -1.40 12.42
CA GLU A 81 -20.49 -0.92 13.41
C GLU A 81 -20.30 -1.53 14.81
N ASN A 82 -19.59 -2.66 14.92
CA ASN A 82 -19.33 -3.34 16.18
C ASN A 82 -18.21 -2.67 17.00
N GLN A 83 -17.54 -1.66 16.45
CA GLN A 83 -16.49 -0.91 17.12
C GLN A 83 -17.09 0.37 17.72
N SER A 84 -16.67 0.73 18.93
CA SER A 84 -17.08 1.99 19.56
C SER A 84 -16.56 3.21 18.78
N GLU A 85 -15.40 3.06 18.14
CA GLU A 85 -14.78 4.06 17.26
C GLU A 85 -14.36 3.34 15.96
N PRO A 86 -15.22 3.31 14.93
CA PRO A 86 -14.96 2.60 13.68
C PRO A 86 -13.79 3.21 12.90
N ASN A 87 -12.81 2.38 12.53
CA ASN A 87 -11.62 2.82 11.82
C ASN A 87 -11.89 3.35 10.40
N SER A 88 -10.98 4.18 9.88
CA SER A 88 -10.98 4.58 8.47
C SER A 88 -10.51 3.41 7.58
N ILE A 89 -10.69 3.52 6.27
CA ILE A 89 -10.20 2.49 5.35
C ILE A 89 -8.66 2.54 5.31
N VAL A 90 -8.02 1.41 5.58
CA VAL A 90 -6.58 1.22 5.49
C VAL A 90 -6.26 0.20 4.40
N ILE A 91 -5.43 0.61 3.46
CA ILE A 91 -4.88 -0.23 2.41
C ILE A 91 -3.46 -0.60 2.82
N TYR A 92 -3.23 -1.88 3.04
CA TYR A 92 -1.99 -2.46 3.55
C TYR A 92 -1.34 -3.34 2.49
N SER A 93 -0.03 -3.22 2.33
CA SER A 93 0.76 -4.22 1.62
C SER A 93 2.09 -4.48 2.29
N GLU A 94 2.53 -5.72 2.24
CA GLU A 94 3.83 -6.16 2.65
C GLU A 94 4.41 -7.11 1.60
N ILE A 95 5.68 -6.90 1.27
CA ILE A 95 6.42 -7.78 0.36
C ILE A 95 7.81 -8.09 0.92
N THR A 96 8.14 -9.37 0.98
CA THR A 96 9.47 -9.86 1.33
C THR A 96 10.33 -9.92 0.08
N ARG A 97 11.32 -9.05 0.00
CA ARG A 97 12.36 -9.03 -1.03
C ARG A 97 13.64 -9.67 -0.51
N TYR A 98 14.46 -10.21 -1.39
CA TYR A 98 15.65 -10.96 -1.02
C TYR A 98 16.85 -10.28 -1.69
N LEU A 99 17.70 -9.62 -0.90
CA LEU A 99 18.80 -8.82 -1.44
C LEU A 99 20.09 -9.63 -1.67
N GLY A 100 20.12 -10.86 -1.18
CA GLY A 100 21.28 -11.73 -1.27
C GLY A 100 21.11 -13.03 -0.50
N ALA A 101 22.19 -13.80 -0.49
CA ALA A 101 22.29 -14.99 0.34
C ALA A 101 23.59 -14.96 1.15
N GLY A 102 23.59 -15.62 2.30
CA GLY A 102 24.74 -15.76 3.18
C GLY A 102 25.13 -17.21 3.41
N LYS A 103 26.43 -17.50 3.39
CA LYS A 103 27.01 -18.60 4.13
C LYS A 103 27.33 -18.08 5.52
N VAL A 104 26.58 -18.54 6.51
CA VAL A 104 26.67 -18.11 7.90
C VAL A 104 27.60 -19.05 8.64
N TYR A 105 28.63 -18.48 9.25
CA TYR A 105 29.60 -19.15 10.10
C TYR A 105 29.51 -18.61 11.52
N ASP A 106 29.80 -19.43 12.51
CA ASP A 106 30.06 -18.94 13.87
C ASP A 106 31.44 -18.28 13.95
N LYS A 107 31.71 -17.59 15.06
CA LYS A 107 33.00 -16.92 15.32
C LYS A 107 34.23 -17.85 15.33
N ASN A 108 34.03 -19.15 15.44
CA ASN A 108 35.09 -20.17 15.40
C ASN A 108 35.26 -20.79 13.99
N GLY A 109 34.51 -20.31 12.99
CA GLY A 109 34.53 -20.80 11.62
C GLY A 109 33.64 -22.02 11.35
N GLY A 110 32.81 -22.44 12.32
CA GLY A 110 31.83 -23.50 12.15
C GLY A 110 30.68 -23.06 11.25
N LEU A 111 30.28 -23.88 10.27
CA LEU A 111 29.17 -23.54 9.38
C LEU A 111 27.83 -23.67 10.13
N VAL A 112 27.10 -22.56 10.22
CA VAL A 112 25.76 -22.47 10.83
C VAL A 112 24.68 -22.66 9.78
N ALA A 113 24.79 -21.97 8.63
CA ALA A 113 23.83 -22.07 7.54
C ALA A 113 24.50 -21.83 6.19
N ASN A 114 24.29 -22.72 5.22
CA ASN A 114 24.98 -22.64 3.93
C ASN A 114 24.30 -21.69 2.91
N ARG A 115 23.02 -21.39 3.09
CA ARG A 115 22.22 -20.58 2.17
C ARG A 115 21.15 -19.80 2.92
N TYR A 116 21.59 -18.87 3.77
CA TYR A 116 20.70 -18.03 4.55
C TYR A 116 20.22 -16.84 3.70
N PRO A 117 18.91 -16.70 3.41
CA PRO A 117 18.42 -15.57 2.62
C PRO A 117 18.51 -14.26 3.39
N ILE A 118 19.08 -13.22 2.78
CA ILE A 118 19.06 -11.85 3.30
C ILE A 118 17.74 -11.22 2.86
N ARG A 119 16.77 -11.18 3.78
CA ARG A 119 15.39 -10.73 3.53
C ARG A 119 15.21 -9.28 3.95
N VAL A 120 14.49 -8.53 3.15
CA VAL A 120 13.98 -7.19 3.46
C VAL A 120 12.48 -7.21 3.26
N LYS A 121 11.72 -6.84 4.28
CA LYS A 121 10.28 -6.64 4.17
C LYS A 121 10.02 -5.17 3.90
N THR A 122 9.34 -4.88 2.80
CA THR A 122 8.82 -3.53 2.51
C THR A 122 7.35 -3.53 2.85
N ILE A 123 6.95 -2.58 3.69
CA ILE A 123 5.55 -2.37 4.07
C ILE A 123 5.11 -1.04 3.47
N TRP A 124 3.92 -1.02 2.89
CA TRP A 124 3.24 0.17 2.41
C TRP A 124 1.86 0.24 3.05
N VAL A 125 1.50 1.44 3.48
CA VAL A 125 0.21 1.70 4.14
C VAL A 125 -0.33 3.01 3.59
N GLN A 126 -1.59 2.99 3.16
CA GLN A 126 -2.37 4.18 2.87
C GLN A 126 -3.62 4.14 3.73
N LYS A 127 -3.94 5.25 4.37
CA LYS A 127 -5.17 5.43 5.15
C LYS A 127 -5.98 6.54 4.49
N LEU A 128 -7.25 6.27 4.23
CA LEU A 128 -8.20 7.25 3.69
C LEU A 128 -8.90 7.90 4.88
N GLU A 129 -8.59 9.16 5.17
CA GLU A 129 -8.98 9.80 6.44
C GLU A 129 -10.23 10.67 6.32
N ASP A 130 -10.23 11.57 5.35
CA ASP A 130 -11.26 12.60 5.21
C ASP A 130 -11.43 12.94 3.72
N ILE A 131 -12.61 13.45 3.34
CA ILE A 131 -12.81 14.15 2.07
C ILE A 131 -13.07 15.62 2.39
N PHE A 132 -12.37 16.53 1.72
CA PHE A 132 -12.46 17.97 1.91
C PHE A 132 -13.11 18.64 0.71
N GLU A 133 -13.99 19.61 0.95
CA GLU A 133 -14.37 20.59 -0.06
C GLU A 133 -13.49 21.83 0.07
N TYR A 134 -12.86 22.22 -1.04
CA TYR A 134 -12.04 23.41 -1.13
C TYR A 134 -12.50 24.32 -2.28
N TYR A 135 -12.11 25.59 -2.20
CA TYR A 135 -12.25 26.55 -3.28
C TYR A 135 -10.96 26.58 -4.09
N ASP A 136 -11.04 26.09 -5.32
CA ASP A 136 -9.97 26.12 -6.33
C ASP A 136 -9.87 27.55 -6.90
N ALA A 137 -9.00 28.35 -6.30
CA ALA A 137 -8.95 29.80 -6.50
C ALA A 137 -8.21 30.22 -7.77
N ASP A 138 -7.27 29.40 -8.24
CA ASP A 138 -6.48 29.65 -9.44
C ASP A 138 -6.83 28.72 -10.64
N ASN A 139 -7.80 27.81 -10.45
CA ASN A 139 -8.38 26.95 -11.47
C ASN A 139 -7.37 25.93 -12.02
N ASP A 140 -6.53 25.36 -11.14
CA ASP A 140 -5.57 24.32 -11.47
C ASP A 140 -6.01 22.90 -11.01
N GLU A 141 -7.12 22.83 -10.28
CA GLU A 141 -7.70 21.59 -9.72
C GLU A 141 -6.83 20.91 -8.65
N ILE A 142 -5.91 21.65 -8.01
CA ILE A 142 -5.00 21.18 -6.98
C ILE A 142 -5.24 21.94 -5.68
N CYS A 143 -5.65 21.20 -4.65
CA CYS A 143 -5.72 21.75 -3.30
C CYS A 143 -4.31 21.85 -2.71
N ASP A 144 -3.69 23.03 -2.81
CA ASP A 144 -2.38 23.26 -2.24
C ASP A 144 -2.43 23.33 -0.72
N TYR A 145 -1.61 22.50 -0.06
CA TYR A 145 -1.44 22.54 1.38
C TYR A 145 -0.02 22.20 1.80
N SER A 146 0.37 22.69 2.97
CA SER A 146 1.52 22.18 3.70
C SER A 146 1.06 21.50 4.99
N ARG A 147 1.92 20.65 5.54
CA ARG A 147 1.64 19.94 6.80
C ARG A 147 2.39 20.61 7.92
N ASP A 148 1.67 20.89 9.00
CA ASP A 148 2.29 21.30 10.25
C ASP A 148 2.65 20.06 11.08
N TYR A 149 3.79 20.16 11.77
CA TYR A 149 4.34 19.08 12.57
C TYR A 149 4.74 19.58 13.95
N THR A 150 4.21 18.91 14.98
CA THR A 150 4.71 19.03 16.34
C THR A 150 5.72 17.91 16.60
N GLY A 151 7.00 18.18 16.33
CA GLY A 151 8.06 17.17 16.39
C GLY A 151 7.98 16.18 15.23
N LEU A 152 7.81 14.90 15.52
CA LEU A 152 7.60 13.84 14.51
C LEU A 152 6.12 13.57 14.22
N HIS A 153 5.21 14.28 14.89
CA HIS A 153 3.77 14.06 14.77
C HIS A 153 3.16 15.12 13.88
N TYR A 154 2.38 14.67 12.90
CA TYR A 154 1.47 15.53 12.15
C TYR A 154 0.47 16.17 13.12
N SER A 155 0.33 17.49 13.07
CA SER A 155 -0.56 18.24 13.96
C SER A 155 -1.73 18.90 13.25
N ASP A 156 -1.51 19.47 12.06
CA ASP A 156 -2.57 20.13 11.30
C ASP A 156 -2.20 20.36 9.83
N TYR A 157 -3.18 20.78 9.03
CA TYR A 157 -2.99 21.26 7.67
C TYR A 157 -2.87 22.79 7.66
N LEU A 158 -1.90 23.29 6.90
CA LEU A 158 -1.79 24.69 6.53
C LEU A 158 -2.27 24.82 5.08
N TRP A 159 -3.55 25.09 4.93
CA TRP A 159 -4.19 25.23 3.63
C TRP A 159 -3.75 26.53 2.94
N HIS A 160 -3.34 26.43 1.67
CA HIS A 160 -3.06 27.61 0.86
C HIS A 160 -4.30 28.09 0.09
N GLU A 161 -5.30 27.22 -0.02
CA GLU A 161 -6.63 27.53 -0.53
C GLU A 161 -7.70 27.39 0.55
N PRO A 162 -8.80 28.16 0.49
CA PRO A 162 -9.86 28.04 1.48
C PRO A 162 -10.56 26.68 1.45
N VAL A 163 -10.58 26.01 2.60
CA VAL A 163 -11.37 24.79 2.84
C VAL A 163 -12.67 25.15 3.54
N TYR A 164 -13.75 24.46 3.19
CA TYR A 164 -15.10 24.77 3.65
C TYR A 164 -15.56 23.75 4.68
N LYS A 165 -15.67 22.50 4.26
CA LYS A 165 -16.17 21.40 5.08
C LYS A 165 -15.46 20.09 4.72
N LYS A 166 -15.60 19.11 5.61
CA LYS A 166 -15.12 17.75 5.36
C LYS A 166 -16.14 16.69 5.72
N VAL A 167 -15.88 15.48 5.25
CA VAL A 167 -16.50 14.24 5.73
C VAL A 167 -15.40 13.35 6.27
N SER A 168 -15.56 12.88 7.50
CA SER A 168 -14.67 11.88 8.09
C SER A 168 -14.95 10.50 7.52
N LEU A 169 -13.89 9.77 7.16
CA LEU A 169 -13.94 8.38 6.72
C LEU A 169 -13.72 7.40 7.88
N HIS A 170 -13.51 7.91 9.09
CA HIS A 170 -13.52 7.15 10.35
C HIS A 170 -14.97 6.79 10.70
N THR A 171 -15.49 5.75 10.04
CA THR A 171 -16.90 5.35 10.08
C THR A 171 -17.05 3.86 9.85
N ALA A 172 -18.25 3.34 10.07
CA ALA A 172 -18.58 1.96 9.78
C ALA A 172 -18.84 1.77 8.28
N TRP A 173 -18.21 0.75 7.71
CA TRP A 173 -18.33 0.41 6.29
C TRP A 173 -19.06 -0.92 6.09
N THR A 174 -19.98 -0.94 5.13
CA THR A 174 -20.65 -2.17 4.70
C THR A 174 -19.94 -2.75 3.49
N ARG A 175 -19.46 -4.00 3.61
CA ARG A 175 -18.77 -4.71 2.54
C ARG A 175 -19.73 -5.48 1.63
N SER A 176 -19.59 -5.33 0.31
CA SER A 176 -20.27 -6.19 -0.66
C SER A 176 -19.71 -7.63 -0.63
N PRO A 177 -20.39 -8.63 -1.22
CA PRO A 177 -19.76 -9.90 -1.54
C PRO A 177 -18.45 -9.69 -2.32
N VAL A 178 -17.46 -10.55 -2.09
CA VAL A 178 -16.22 -10.57 -2.88
C VAL A 178 -16.45 -11.42 -4.11
N ASN A 179 -16.41 -10.80 -5.29
CA ASN A 179 -16.33 -11.53 -6.54
C ASN A 179 -14.89 -11.97 -6.76
N GLU A 180 -14.66 -13.26 -6.99
CA GLU A 180 -13.31 -13.80 -7.11
C GLU A 180 -13.14 -14.70 -8.32
N THR A 181 -11.98 -14.59 -8.95
CA THR A 181 -11.48 -15.58 -9.89
C THR A 181 -10.12 -16.06 -9.40
N LEU A 182 -9.92 -17.37 -9.41
CA LEU A 182 -8.64 -17.98 -9.12
C LEU A 182 -8.45 -19.09 -10.14
N ASP A 183 -7.31 -19.10 -10.81
CA ASP A 183 -6.99 -20.19 -11.73
C ASP A 183 -6.88 -21.53 -10.97
N PRO A 184 -7.11 -22.67 -11.65
CA PRO A 184 -7.04 -23.98 -11.00
C PRO A 184 -5.67 -24.31 -10.39
N GLU A 185 -4.62 -23.63 -10.86
CA GLU A 185 -3.26 -23.80 -10.38
C GLU A 185 -2.92 -22.91 -9.16
N GLY A 186 -3.79 -21.96 -8.80
CA GLY A 186 -3.58 -21.02 -7.69
C GLY A 186 -2.44 -20.01 -7.92
N LYS A 187 -2.13 -19.72 -9.19
CA LYS A 187 -1.05 -18.84 -9.64
C LYS A 187 -1.53 -17.48 -10.14
N HIS A 188 -2.80 -17.31 -10.48
CA HIS A 188 -3.36 -16.04 -10.88
C HIS A 188 -4.77 -15.90 -10.36
N GLY A 189 -5.09 -14.75 -9.77
CA GLY A 189 -6.44 -14.45 -9.34
C GLY A 189 -6.76 -12.97 -9.30
N SER A 190 -8.05 -12.70 -9.29
CA SER A 190 -8.61 -11.36 -9.10
C SER A 190 -9.73 -11.37 -8.07
N TRP A 191 -9.84 -10.28 -7.32
CA TRP A 191 -10.85 -10.09 -6.28
C TRP A 191 -11.40 -8.67 -6.36
N THR A 192 -12.73 -8.56 -6.48
CA THR A 192 -13.42 -7.28 -6.51
C THR A 192 -14.48 -7.23 -5.43
N PHE A 193 -14.50 -6.14 -4.66
CA PHE A 193 -15.55 -5.86 -3.68
C PHE A 193 -15.63 -4.35 -3.40
N SER A 194 -16.73 -3.93 -2.81
CA SER A 194 -16.96 -2.55 -2.43
C SER A 194 -17.11 -2.39 -0.93
N LEU A 195 -16.73 -1.22 -0.43
CA LEU A 195 -17.06 -0.70 0.89
C LEU A 195 -17.96 0.51 0.72
N THR A 196 -19.13 0.49 1.34
CA THR A 196 -20.11 1.57 1.26
C THR A 196 -20.45 2.11 2.64
N ALA A 197 -20.52 3.44 2.74
CA ALA A 197 -21.08 4.15 3.88
C ALA A 197 -22.13 5.16 3.37
N GLU A 198 -23.16 5.40 4.19
CA GLU A 198 -24.29 6.28 3.86
C GLU A 198 -24.50 7.31 4.97
N ASN A 199 -25.10 8.44 4.62
CA ASN A 199 -25.47 9.51 5.54
C ASN A 199 -24.30 10.00 6.41
N LEU A 200 -23.15 10.26 5.78
CA LEU A 200 -21.96 10.72 6.48
C LEU A 200 -22.09 12.22 6.77
N SER A 201 -22.12 12.61 8.04
CA SER A 201 -22.26 14.02 8.43
C SER A 201 -21.08 14.87 7.96
N TYR A 202 -21.39 16.06 7.47
CA TYR A 202 -20.37 17.08 7.26
C TYR A 202 -19.85 17.61 8.60
N ALA A 203 -18.55 17.92 8.63
CA ALA A 203 -17.92 18.69 9.68
C ALA A 203 -17.40 20.00 9.09
N ASP A 204 -17.85 21.11 9.67
CA ASP A 204 -17.40 22.45 9.29
C ASP A 204 -15.98 22.67 9.83
N ILE A 205 -15.05 23.04 8.95
CA ILE A 205 -13.62 23.19 9.29
C ILE A 205 -13.03 24.49 8.74
N GLY A 206 -13.86 25.38 8.20
CA GLY A 206 -13.40 26.62 7.59
C GLY A 206 -14.45 27.73 7.54
N LEU A 207 -14.60 28.36 6.37
CA LEU A 207 -15.23 29.69 6.22
C LEU A 207 -16.76 29.71 6.32
N THR A 208 -17.43 28.56 6.40
CA THR A 208 -18.88 28.48 6.29
C THR A 208 -19.49 27.37 7.15
N ASN A 209 -20.82 27.41 7.23
CA ASN A 209 -21.62 26.41 7.95
C ASN A 209 -22.16 25.38 6.96
N THR A 210 -22.43 24.18 7.47
CA THR A 210 -23.04 23.08 6.76
C THR A 210 -24.22 23.50 5.87
N THR A 211 -24.13 23.17 4.58
CA THR A 211 -25.15 23.39 3.54
C THR A 211 -25.96 22.13 3.27
N GLY A 212 -27.18 22.31 2.73
CA GLY A 212 -28.04 21.21 2.29
C GLY A 212 -28.70 20.43 3.43
N ASP A 213 -28.81 19.11 3.28
CA ASP A 213 -29.36 18.23 4.33
C ASP A 213 -28.33 17.91 5.43
N GLY A 214 -27.09 18.36 5.24
CA GLY A 214 -26.00 18.24 6.19
C GLY A 214 -25.25 16.91 6.16
N ILE A 215 -25.52 16.07 5.16
CA ILE A 215 -24.89 14.77 5.01
C ILE A 215 -24.39 14.55 3.57
N LEU A 216 -23.36 13.72 3.43
CA LEU A 216 -23.07 13.04 2.18
C LEU A 216 -23.95 11.79 2.12
N ASN A 217 -24.84 11.71 1.12
CA ASN A 217 -25.83 10.64 1.06
C ASN A 217 -25.17 9.25 0.92
N ARG A 218 -24.18 9.09 0.03
CA ARG A 218 -23.48 7.81 -0.15
C ARG A 218 -22.05 7.98 -0.63
N LEU A 219 -21.15 7.19 -0.03
CA LEU A 219 -19.77 7.02 -0.45
C LEU A 219 -19.46 5.55 -0.64
N THR A 220 -18.95 5.20 -1.82
CA THR A 220 -18.53 3.82 -2.13
C THR A 220 -17.10 3.80 -2.64
N PHE A 221 -16.27 2.95 -2.06
CA PHE A 221 -14.96 2.57 -2.62
C PHE A 221 -15.05 1.16 -3.19
N THR A 222 -14.71 0.98 -4.47
CA THR A 222 -14.65 -0.34 -5.12
C THR A 222 -13.20 -0.74 -5.33
N PHE A 223 -12.77 -1.80 -4.66
CA PHE A 223 -11.42 -2.33 -4.73
C PHE A 223 -11.33 -3.41 -5.80
N HIS A 224 -10.28 -3.34 -6.61
CA HIS A 224 -9.90 -4.32 -7.62
C HIS A 224 -8.49 -4.80 -7.28
N LEU A 225 -8.41 -6.07 -6.88
CA LEU A 225 -7.17 -6.72 -6.49
C LEU A 225 -6.82 -7.75 -7.55
N GLU A 226 -5.59 -7.74 -8.02
CA GLU A 226 -5.06 -8.76 -8.92
C GLU A 226 -3.72 -9.26 -8.39
N ALA A 227 -3.48 -10.56 -8.51
CA ALA A 227 -2.21 -11.14 -8.12
C ALA A 227 -1.83 -12.28 -9.06
N GLN A 228 -0.54 -12.38 -9.39
CA GLN A 228 0.03 -13.47 -10.17
C GLN A 228 1.38 -13.93 -9.62
N LEU A 229 1.65 -15.23 -9.77
CA LEU A 229 2.94 -15.85 -9.48
C LEU A 229 3.77 -15.96 -10.74
N VAL A 230 4.95 -15.34 -10.70
CA VAL A 230 5.87 -15.28 -11.83
C VAL A 230 7.17 -15.95 -11.45
N ASN A 231 7.66 -16.85 -12.32
CA ASN A 231 9.00 -17.40 -12.16
C ASN A 231 10.03 -16.39 -12.65
N ILE A 232 11.05 -16.16 -11.85
CA ILE A 232 12.10 -15.18 -12.14
C ILE A 232 13.48 -15.82 -11.92
N THR A 233 14.43 -15.44 -12.76
CA THR A 233 15.85 -15.68 -12.58
C THR A 233 16.52 -14.34 -12.32
N ALA A 234 17.35 -14.26 -11.28
CA ALA A 234 18.04 -13.02 -10.97
C ALA A 234 19.40 -13.25 -10.31
N ALA A 235 20.27 -12.26 -10.48
CA ALA A 235 21.64 -12.26 -9.99
C ALA A 235 21.73 -11.47 -8.68
N VAL A 236 22.14 -12.11 -7.58
CA VAL A 236 22.36 -11.47 -6.27
C VAL A 236 23.75 -11.72 -5.71
N PRO A 237 24.24 -10.81 -4.84
CA PRO A 237 25.44 -11.07 -4.06
C PRO A 237 25.25 -12.24 -3.09
N LEU A 238 26.25 -13.12 -3.06
CA LEU A 238 26.47 -14.13 -2.03
C LEU A 238 27.54 -13.60 -1.06
N PHE A 239 27.28 -13.70 0.23
CA PHE A 239 28.19 -13.25 1.29
C PHE A 239 28.67 -14.41 2.16
N ASN A 240 29.88 -14.32 2.71
CA ASN A 240 30.18 -14.98 3.98
C ASN A 240 29.75 -14.04 5.10
N ILE A 241 29.06 -14.57 6.10
CA ILE A 241 28.58 -13.82 7.26
C ILE A 241 29.08 -14.56 8.49
N THR A 242 29.74 -13.85 9.39
CA THR A 242 30.20 -14.41 10.67
C THR A 242 29.28 -13.88 11.78
N VAL A 243 28.77 -14.77 12.61
CA VAL A 243 27.87 -14.45 13.73
C VAL A 243 28.43 -14.92 15.06
N ASP A 244 28.14 -14.18 16.14
CA ASP A 244 28.39 -14.63 17.50
C ASP A 244 27.13 -15.26 18.09
N ALA A 245 27.04 -16.59 18.02
CA ALA A 245 25.89 -17.34 18.56
C ALA A 245 25.72 -17.18 20.08
N ALA A 246 26.77 -16.81 20.82
CA ALA A 246 26.68 -16.55 22.26
C ALA A 246 26.03 -15.20 22.59
N ASN A 247 25.95 -14.29 21.60
CA ASN A 247 25.40 -12.95 21.71
C ASN A 247 24.23 -12.79 20.73
N ASP A 248 23.25 -13.68 20.82
CA ASP A 248 22.01 -13.65 20.03
C ASP A 248 22.24 -13.60 18.51
N TYR A 249 23.27 -14.31 18.03
CA TYR A 249 23.64 -14.35 16.61
C TYR A 249 23.96 -12.98 15.99
N GLN A 250 24.51 -12.04 16.77
CA GLN A 250 24.97 -10.76 16.28
C GLN A 250 25.96 -10.95 15.10
N VAL A 251 25.73 -10.22 14.00
CA VAL A 251 26.64 -10.18 12.86
C VAL A 251 27.91 -9.40 13.25
N ILE A 252 29.07 -10.05 13.13
CA ILE A 252 30.37 -9.46 13.51
C ILE A 252 31.32 -9.27 12.32
N ASP A 253 31.09 -9.97 11.21
CA ASP A 253 31.81 -9.75 9.96
C ASP A 253 30.93 -10.15 8.76
N SER A 254 31.18 -9.52 7.61
CA SER A 254 30.57 -9.91 6.34
C SER A 254 31.46 -9.56 5.15
N ASN A 255 31.63 -10.49 4.22
CA ASN A 255 32.33 -10.24 2.96
C ASN A 255 31.54 -10.77 1.77
N LYS A 256 31.50 -9.99 0.69
CA LYS A 256 30.91 -10.44 -0.58
C LYS A 256 31.86 -11.45 -1.23
N ILE A 257 31.32 -12.60 -1.63
CA ILE A 257 32.04 -13.67 -2.32
C ILE A 257 31.93 -13.46 -3.83
N GLU A 258 30.71 -13.51 -4.34
CA GLU A 258 30.40 -13.47 -5.76
C GLU A 258 29.00 -12.91 -5.98
N THR A 259 28.66 -12.61 -7.23
CA THR A 259 27.26 -12.49 -7.65
C THR A 259 26.86 -13.81 -8.29
N LYS A 260 25.74 -14.39 -7.86
CA LYS A 260 25.27 -15.68 -8.32
C LYS A 260 23.82 -15.59 -8.77
N GLU A 261 23.50 -16.33 -9.83
CA GLU A 261 22.14 -16.46 -10.32
C GLU A 261 21.34 -17.45 -9.48
N PHE A 262 20.10 -17.07 -9.18
CA PHE A 262 19.14 -17.90 -8.47
C PHE A 262 17.79 -17.80 -9.18
N ASN A 263 17.09 -18.93 -9.21
CA ASN A 263 15.71 -19.01 -9.66
C ASN A 263 14.78 -18.87 -8.44
N GLY A 264 13.61 -18.27 -8.65
CA GLY A 264 12.61 -18.11 -7.61
C GLY A 264 11.23 -17.81 -8.19
N THR A 265 10.26 -17.66 -7.28
CA THR A 265 8.92 -17.19 -7.61
C THR A 265 8.73 -15.82 -6.97
N ARG A 266 8.26 -14.87 -7.76
CA ARG A 266 7.84 -13.54 -7.35
C ARG A 266 6.32 -13.47 -7.40
N VAL A 267 5.73 -12.68 -6.51
CA VAL A 267 4.34 -12.26 -6.64
C VAL A 267 4.30 -10.87 -7.25
N ASP A 268 3.56 -10.73 -8.34
CA ASP A 268 3.15 -9.43 -8.84
C ASP A 268 1.72 -9.21 -8.40
N TYR A 269 1.44 -8.03 -7.84
CA TYR A 269 0.10 -7.67 -7.44
C TYR A 269 -0.21 -6.23 -7.87
N GLY A 270 -1.48 -6.00 -8.14
CA GLY A 270 -2.05 -4.70 -8.48
C GLY A 270 -3.22 -4.42 -7.56
N VAL A 271 -3.28 -3.19 -7.07
CA VAL A 271 -4.38 -2.70 -6.25
C VAL A 271 -4.83 -1.40 -6.87
N LYS A 272 -6.09 -1.38 -7.29
CA LYS A 272 -6.76 -0.17 -7.72
C LYS A 272 -8.03 -0.04 -6.91
N TYR A 273 -8.41 1.19 -6.58
CA TYR A 273 -9.75 1.46 -6.13
C TYR A 273 -10.38 2.59 -6.94
N ASP A 274 -11.67 2.45 -7.20
CA ASP A 274 -12.52 3.51 -7.71
C ASP A 274 -13.34 4.08 -6.56
N HIS A 275 -13.77 5.33 -6.66
CA HIS A 275 -14.66 5.95 -5.68
C HIS A 275 -15.89 6.54 -6.37
N GLU A 276 -17.05 6.39 -5.71
CA GLU A 276 -18.31 7.01 -6.09
C GLU A 276 -18.78 7.88 -4.92
N ILE A 277 -18.94 9.18 -5.17
CA ILE A 277 -19.46 10.15 -4.21
C ILE A 277 -20.82 10.60 -4.74
N LEU A 278 -21.89 10.28 -4.02
CA LEU A 278 -23.25 10.69 -4.38
C LEU A 278 -23.86 11.57 -3.30
N GLY A 279 -24.38 12.72 -3.72
CA GLY A 279 -25.04 13.65 -2.83
C GLY A 279 -24.08 14.51 -2.01
N TRP A 280 -22.99 14.98 -2.63
CA TRP A 280 -22.19 16.04 -2.02
C TRP A 280 -22.88 17.38 -2.18
N ASP A 281 -23.28 17.99 -1.07
CA ASP A 281 -23.98 19.27 -1.05
C ASP A 281 -23.01 20.45 -1.07
N PHE A 282 -22.44 20.80 -2.23
CA PHE A 282 -21.45 21.89 -2.31
C PHE A 282 -21.91 23.19 -1.63
N ASP A 283 -20.98 23.89 -0.99
CA ASP A 283 -21.30 25.16 -0.34
C ASP A 283 -21.65 26.21 -1.40
N ALA A 284 -22.84 26.82 -1.28
CA ALA A 284 -23.30 27.83 -2.23
C ALA A 284 -22.44 29.10 -2.28
N LYS A 285 -21.59 29.33 -1.27
CA LYS A 285 -20.60 30.42 -1.21
C LYS A 285 -19.24 30.02 -1.76
N ASN A 286 -19.02 28.75 -2.10
CA ASN A 286 -17.80 28.31 -2.76
C ASN A 286 -17.89 28.66 -4.27
N PRO A 287 -17.08 29.62 -4.76
CA PRO A 287 -17.19 30.08 -6.15
C PRO A 287 -16.72 29.05 -7.18
N ASN A 288 -15.82 28.14 -6.80
CA ASN A 288 -15.30 27.08 -7.67
C ASN A 288 -15.00 25.83 -6.82
N PRO A 289 -16.03 25.05 -6.47
CA PRO A 289 -15.87 23.94 -5.54
C PRO A 289 -15.17 22.73 -6.18
N ARG A 290 -14.28 22.12 -5.41
CA ARG A 290 -13.60 20.86 -5.73
C ARG A 290 -13.49 19.98 -4.48
N LEU A 291 -13.23 18.70 -4.70
CA LEU A 291 -13.04 17.72 -3.63
C LEU A 291 -11.60 17.22 -3.60
N LEU A 292 -11.05 17.07 -2.40
CA LEU A 292 -9.78 16.41 -2.11
C LEU A 292 -10.06 15.19 -1.21
N LEU A 293 -9.52 14.02 -1.57
CA LEU A 293 -9.48 12.82 -0.75
C LEU A 293 -8.06 12.58 -0.22
#